data_AF-A0AAW9A8M6-F1
#
_entry.id   AF-A0AAW9A8M6-F1
#
_cell.length_a   1.000
_cell.length_b   1.000
_cell.length_c   1.000
_cell.angle_alpha   90.00
_cell.angle_beta   90.00
_cell.angle_gamma   90.00
#
_symmetry.space_group_name_H-M   'P 1'
#
loop_
_entity.id
_entity.type
_entity.pdbx_description
1 polymer ?
#
loop_
_entity_poly.entity_id
_entity_poly.type
_entity_poly.pdbx_seq_one_letter_code
_entity_poly.pdbx_strand_id
1 'polypeptide(L)'
;MKKNILIYALLILLLSVVTFTFFYEKPILTTYEATKRAEEILKNPPEGWEKANLDVGLKVTPENIIANLIKREGRFFNRYKWEITVIYNGKEPTVVIDAYSGKFIEIYGPLS
;
A
#
# COMPACT_ATOMS: atom_id res chain seq x y z
N MET A 1 19.65 -41.52 21.43
CA MET A 1 18.33 -41.20 20.80
C MET A 1 17.75 -39.86 21.24
N LYS A 2 17.52 -39.59 22.54
CA LYS A 2 16.89 -38.33 23.01
C LYS A 2 17.66 -37.04 22.63
N LYS A 3 18.99 -37.08 22.59
CA LYS A 3 19.85 -35.91 22.28
C LYS A 3 19.63 -35.38 20.86
N ASN A 4 19.40 -36.27 19.90
CA ASN A 4 19.17 -35.90 18.49
C ASN A 4 17.78 -35.27 18.33
N ILE A 5 16.77 -35.78 19.03
CA ILE A 5 15.40 -35.22 19.05
C ILE A 5 15.40 -33.79 19.60
N LEU A 6 16.17 -33.53 20.67
CA LEU A 6 16.32 -32.19 21.25
C LEU A 6 16.95 -31.19 20.25
N ILE A 7 17.95 -31.63 19.49
CA ILE A 7 18.61 -30.81 18.46
C ILE A 7 17.66 -30.47 17.32
N TYR A 8 16.88 -31.44 16.83
CA TYR A 8 15.88 -31.19 15.79
C TYR A 8 14.76 -30.26 16.27
N ALA A 9 14.29 -30.43 17.50
CA ALA A 9 13.27 -29.53 18.08
C ALA A 9 13.79 -28.09 18.19
N LEU A 10 15.05 -27.90 18.61
CA LEU A 10 15.68 -26.58 18.68
C LEU A 10 15.82 -25.94 17.30
N LEU A 11 16.22 -26.71 16.28
CA LEU A 11 16.32 -26.24 14.90
C LEU A 11 14.97 -25.81 14.33
N ILE A 12 13.90 -26.58 14.56
CA ILE A 12 12.54 -26.23 14.12
C ILE A 12 12.07 -24.94 14.81
N LEU A 13 12.35 -24.80 16.11
CA LEU A 13 12.03 -23.59 16.85
C LEU A 13 12.77 -22.37 16.27
N LEU A 14 14.08 -22.51 16.02
CA LEU A 14 14.88 -21.45 15.38
C LEU A 14 14.35 -21.06 14.01
N LEU A 15 14.01 -22.05 13.17
CA LEU A 15 13.43 -21.82 11.85
C LEU A 15 12.08 -21.09 11.97
N SER A 16 11.24 -21.48 12.93
CA SER A 16 9.94 -20.84 13.16
C SER A 16 10.10 -19.36 13.55
N VAL A 17 11.06 -19.04 14.42
CA VAL A 17 11.33 -17.65 14.83
C VAL A 17 11.81 -16.82 13.63
N VAL A 18 12.75 -17.33 12.82
CA VAL A 18 13.25 -16.62 11.63
C VAL A 18 12.14 -16.40 10.61
N THR A 19 11.30 -17.40 10.36
CA THR A 19 10.16 -17.23 9.44
C THR A 19 9.16 -16.21 9.98
N PHE A 20 8.87 -16.24 11.29
CA PHE A 20 7.95 -15.31 11.91
C PHE A 20 8.43 -13.86 11.83
N THR A 21 9.74 -13.61 12.07
CA THR A 21 10.31 -12.26 11.93
C THR A 21 10.24 -11.77 10.48
N PHE A 22 10.49 -12.65 9.49
CA PHE A 22 10.33 -12.33 8.08
C PHE A 22 8.90 -11.93 7.68
N PHE A 23 7.88 -12.58 8.26
CA PHE A 23 6.48 -12.22 8.00
C PHE A 23 6.02 -10.95 8.72
N TYR A 24 6.64 -10.62 9.86
CA TYR A 24 6.27 -9.46 10.67
C TYR A 24 6.83 -8.15 10.10
N GLU A 25 8.02 -8.20 9.50
CA GLU A 25 8.67 -7.05 8.88
C GLU A 25 8.29 -6.87 7.40
N LYS A 26 7.02 -7.03 7.01
CA LYS A 26 6.63 -6.62 5.66
C LYS A 26 6.90 -5.12 5.50
N PRO A 27 7.85 -4.70 4.63
CA PRO A 27 8.10 -3.28 4.45
C PRO A 27 6.83 -2.63 3.89
N ILE A 28 6.56 -1.41 4.35
CA ILE A 28 5.53 -0.59 3.71
C ILE A 28 5.97 -0.28 2.27
N LEU A 29 4.99 -0.11 1.39
CA LEU A 29 5.21 0.36 0.03
C LEU A 29 5.98 1.68 0.08
N THR A 30 6.97 1.76 -0.79
CA THR A 30 7.67 3.01 -1.06
C THR A 30 6.73 4.02 -1.69
N THR A 31 7.07 5.31 -1.60
CA THR A 31 6.32 6.38 -2.28
C THR A 31 6.19 6.10 -3.78
N TYR A 32 7.24 5.57 -4.42
CA TYR A 32 7.23 5.23 -5.84
C TYR A 32 6.21 4.13 -6.15
N GLU A 33 6.20 3.04 -5.38
CA GLU A 33 5.24 1.95 -5.57
C GLU A 33 3.81 2.40 -5.30
N ALA A 34 3.61 3.22 -4.26
CA ALA A 34 2.31 3.78 -3.91
C ALA A 34 1.76 4.69 -5.03
N THR A 35 2.60 5.59 -5.56
CA THR A 35 2.25 6.46 -6.69
C THR A 35 1.94 5.66 -7.94
N LYS A 36 2.79 4.68 -8.31
CA LYS A 36 2.56 3.82 -9.47
C LYS A 36 1.22 3.09 -9.34
N ARG A 37 0.91 2.60 -8.13
CA ARG A 37 -0.37 1.93 -7.87
C ARG A 37 -1.56 2.87 -7.97
N ALA A 38 -1.43 4.10 -7.47
CA ALA A 38 -2.46 5.12 -7.61
C ALA A 38 -2.71 5.51 -9.08
N GLU A 39 -1.64 5.62 -9.88
CA GLU A 39 -1.74 5.85 -11.33
C GLU A 39 -2.50 4.72 -12.04
N GLU A 40 -2.19 3.45 -11.74
CA GLU A 40 -2.91 2.29 -12.27
C GLU A 40 -4.40 2.33 -11.92
N ILE A 41 -4.74 2.70 -10.68
CA ILE A 41 -6.12 2.83 -10.20
C ILE A 41 -6.85 3.98 -10.91
N LEU A 42 -6.21 5.12 -11.12
CA LEU A 42 -6.85 6.27 -11.80
C LEU A 42 -7.04 6.04 -13.30
N LYS A 43 -6.19 5.24 -13.94
CA LYS A 43 -6.38 4.84 -15.35
C LYS A 43 -7.53 3.85 -15.54
N ASN A 44 -7.76 3.01 -14.53
CA ASN A 44 -8.85 2.02 -14.53
C ASN A 44 -9.51 1.94 -13.16
N PRO A 45 -10.37 2.91 -12.80
CA PRO A 45 -10.99 2.95 -11.48
C PRO A 45 -11.88 1.74 -11.21
N PRO A 46 -11.98 1.28 -9.95
CA PRO A 46 -12.95 0.28 -9.56
C PRO A 46 -14.39 0.75 -9.82
N GLU A 47 -15.32 -0.21 -9.93
CA GLU A 47 -16.75 0.09 -10.06
C GLU A 47 -17.22 1.05 -8.96
N GLY A 48 -17.99 2.07 -9.36
CA GLY A 48 -18.45 3.17 -8.50
C GLY A 48 -17.51 4.37 -8.41
N TRP A 49 -16.32 4.30 -9.01
CA TRP A 49 -15.31 5.37 -9.03
C TRP A 49 -14.97 5.89 -10.43
N GLU A 50 -15.84 5.68 -11.42
CA GLU A 50 -15.59 5.99 -12.82
C GLU A 50 -15.29 7.47 -13.07
N LYS A 51 -15.83 8.37 -12.22
CA LYS A 51 -15.56 9.82 -12.30
C LYS A 51 -14.10 10.19 -12.03
N ALA A 52 -13.40 9.34 -11.26
CA ALA A 52 -11.98 9.52 -10.97
C ALA A 52 -11.08 9.10 -12.14
N ASN A 53 -11.64 8.57 -13.23
CA ASN A 53 -10.85 8.15 -14.38
C ASN A 53 -10.10 9.37 -14.95
N LEU A 54 -8.77 9.27 -14.94
CA LEU A 54 -7.88 10.22 -15.57
C LEU A 54 -7.40 9.64 -16.90
N ASP A 55 -7.44 10.49 -17.92
CA ASP A 55 -7.17 10.11 -19.31
C ASP A 55 -5.82 9.38 -19.48
N VAL A 56 -5.73 8.56 -20.53
CA VAL A 56 -4.61 7.65 -20.84
C VAL A 56 -3.27 8.41 -21.02
N GLY A 57 -3.34 9.73 -21.23
CA GLY A 57 -2.19 10.64 -21.30
C GLY A 57 -1.61 11.11 -19.96
N LEU A 58 -2.11 10.62 -18.81
CA LEU A 58 -1.60 10.97 -17.49
C LEU A 58 -0.12 10.58 -17.36
N LYS A 59 0.77 11.56 -17.52
CA LYS A 59 2.18 11.44 -17.13
C LYS A 59 2.32 12.02 -15.74
N VAL A 60 2.23 11.16 -14.73
CA VAL A 60 2.35 11.59 -13.35
C VAL A 60 3.81 12.00 -13.08
N THR A 61 4.05 13.29 -12.88
CA THR A 61 5.36 13.83 -12.49
C THR A 61 5.39 14.07 -10.98
N PRO A 62 6.56 13.99 -10.33
CA PRO A 62 6.68 14.27 -8.88
C PRO A 62 6.11 15.64 -8.47
N GLU A 63 6.14 16.61 -9.38
CA GLU A 63 5.63 17.98 -9.18
C GLU A 63 4.10 18.05 -9.02
N ASN A 64 3.38 17.06 -9.56
CA ASN A 64 1.93 17.01 -9.58
C ASN A 64 1.36 15.94 -8.63
N ILE A 65 2.20 15.38 -7.75
CA ILE A 65 1.82 14.37 -6.78
C ILE A 65 2.04 14.90 -5.37
N ILE A 66 1.02 14.73 -4.54
CA ILE A 66 1.16 14.85 -3.09
C ILE A 66 0.96 13.46 -2.50
N ALA A 67 2.00 12.92 -1.87
CA ALA A 67 1.97 11.59 -1.27
C ALA A 67 2.13 11.68 0.25
N ASN A 68 1.09 11.29 0.98
CA ASN A 68 1.07 11.33 2.44
C ASN A 68 0.94 9.92 3.03
N LEU A 69 1.87 9.55 3.90
CA LEU A 69 1.79 8.32 4.68
C LEU A 69 1.08 8.61 6.00
N ILE A 70 -0.14 8.12 6.14
CA ILE A 70 -0.98 8.40 7.30
C ILE A 70 -1.18 7.14 8.12
N LYS A 71 -1.07 7.27 9.44
CA LYS A 71 -1.41 6.19 10.36
C LYS A 71 -2.92 6.04 10.41
N ARG A 72 -3.44 4.86 10.09
CA ARG A 72 -4.86 4.53 10.21
C ARG A 72 -5.21 4.35 11.67
N GLU A 73 -6.19 5.10 12.16
CA GLU A 73 -6.71 4.92 13.50
C GLU A 73 -7.50 3.61 13.58
N GLY A 74 -7.01 2.66 14.38
CA GLY A 74 -7.61 1.35 14.58
C GLY A 74 -7.09 0.69 15.85
N ARG A 75 -8.00 0.04 16.60
CA ARG A 75 -7.77 -0.42 17.98
C ARG A 75 -6.73 -1.56 18.13
N PHE A 76 -6.40 -2.29 17.05
CA PHE A 76 -5.60 -3.52 17.16
C PHE A 76 -4.36 -3.61 16.26
N PHE A 77 -4.19 -2.73 15.27
CA PHE A 77 -3.01 -2.76 14.40
C PHE A 77 -2.64 -1.34 13.98
N ASN A 78 -1.39 -0.94 14.23
CA ASN A 78 -0.78 0.26 13.65
C ASN A 78 -0.65 0.05 12.13
N ARG A 79 -1.75 0.19 11.39
CA ARG A 79 -1.74 0.11 9.93
C ARG A 79 -1.53 1.51 9.36
N TYR A 80 -0.74 1.61 8.30
CA TYR A 80 -0.54 2.84 7.57
C TYR A 80 -1.32 2.77 6.27
N LYS A 81 -1.74 3.93 5.78
CA LYS A 81 -2.32 4.12 4.46
C LYS A 81 -1.52 5.18 3.72
N TRP A 82 -1.41 5.01 2.42
CA TRP A 82 -0.95 6.07 1.52
C TRP A 82 -2.16 6.81 1.00
N GLU A 83 -2.11 8.13 1.08
CA GLU A 83 -3.01 9.04 0.38
C GLU A 83 -2.21 9.72 -0.72
N ILE A 84 -2.57 9.43 -1.97
CA ILE A 84 -1.88 9.94 -3.16
C ILE A 84 -2.84 10.86 -3.91
N THR A 85 -2.61 12.16 -3.80
CA THR A 85 -3.35 13.17 -4.57
C THR A 85 -2.60 13.45 -5.86
N VAL A 86 -3.31 13.36 -6.99
CA VAL A 86 -2.78 13.68 -8.31
C VAL A 86 -3.45 14.95 -8.80
N ILE A 87 -2.67 16.00 -9.07
CA ILE A 87 -3.16 17.26 -9.61
C ILE A 87 -3.10 17.20 -11.13
N TYR A 88 -4.25 17.20 -11.79
CA TYR A 88 -4.32 17.09 -13.25
C TYR A 88 -5.53 17.81 -13.85
N ASN A 89 -5.30 18.78 -14.74
CA ASN A 89 -6.34 19.52 -15.47
C ASN A 89 -7.50 20.03 -14.59
N GLY A 90 -7.18 20.58 -13.41
CA GLY A 90 -8.18 21.09 -12.46
C GLY A 90 -8.89 20.03 -11.62
N LYS A 91 -8.59 18.74 -11.84
CA LYS A 91 -8.99 17.63 -10.97
C LYS A 91 -7.89 17.35 -9.95
N GLU A 92 -8.30 16.93 -8.76
CA GLU A 92 -7.39 16.57 -7.67
C GLU A 92 -7.84 15.27 -6.98
N PRO A 93 -8.00 14.15 -7.73
CA PRO A 93 -8.35 12.87 -7.11
C PRO A 93 -7.27 12.43 -6.13
N THR A 94 -7.71 12.01 -4.96
CA THR A 94 -6.89 11.39 -3.92
C THR A 94 -7.21 9.91 -3.84
N VAL A 95 -6.23 9.07 -4.14
CA VAL A 95 -6.34 7.62 -4.03
C VAL A 95 -5.80 7.18 -2.68
N VAL A 96 -6.59 6.39 -1.96
CA VAL A 96 -6.17 5.80 -0.69
C VAL A 96 -5.88 4.32 -0.89
N ILE A 97 -4.69 3.90 -0.48
CA ILE A 97 -4.27 2.50 -0.52
C ILE A 97 -3.69 2.05 0.83
N ASP A 98 -3.86 0.77 1.15
CA ASP A 98 -3.22 0.14 2.30
C ASP A 98 -1.69 0.09 2.08
N ALA A 99 -0.92 0.66 3.01
CA ALA A 99 0.51 0.85 2.81
C ALA A 99 1.32 -0.44 2.84
N TYR A 100 0.75 -1.57 3.30
CA TYR A 100 1.46 -2.86 3.36
C TYR A 100 1.12 -3.77 2.19
N SER A 101 -0.11 -3.68 1.68
CA SER A 101 -0.62 -4.58 0.64
C SER A 101 -0.85 -3.91 -0.71
N GLY A 102 -0.86 -2.58 -0.78
CA GLY A 102 -1.21 -1.83 -1.99
C GLY A 102 -2.65 -2.02 -2.43
N LYS A 103 -3.50 -2.56 -1.54
CA LYS A 103 -4.93 -2.73 -1.81
C LYS A 103 -5.61 -1.37 -1.82
N PHE A 104 -6.45 -1.18 -2.83
CA PHE A 104 -7.37 -0.07 -2.92
C PHE A 104 -8.27 0.00 -1.69
N ILE A 105 -8.46 1.22 -1.16
CA ILE A 105 -9.40 1.51 -0.07
C ILE A 105 -10.52 2.40 -0.58
N GLU A 106 -10.19 3.58 -1.12
CA GLU A 106 -11.15 4.57 -1.61
C GLU A 106 -10.48 5.59 -2.54
N ILE A 107 -11.29 6.35 -3.28
CA ILE A 107 -10.87 7.58 -3.98
C ILE A 107 -11.71 8.73 -3.42
N TYR A 108 -11.20 9.95 -3.36
CA TYR A 108 -12.03 11.12 -3.06
C TYR A 108 -11.42 12.40 -3.65
N GLY A 109 -12.07 13.54 -3.41
CA GLY A 109 -11.60 14.85 -3.83
C GLY A 109 -12.35 15.38 -5.06
N PRO A 110 -11.88 16.47 -5.67
CA PRO A 110 -12.44 17.03 -6.89
C PRO A 110 -12.23 16.09 -8.07
N LEU A 111 -13.27 15.32 -8.42
CA LEU A 111 -13.22 14.34 -9.53
C LEU A 111 -13.73 14.92 -10.88
N SER A 112 -14.32 16.12 -10.84
CA SER A 112 -14.97 16.79 -11.98
C SER A 112 -14.99 18.30 -11.81
#